data_AF-A0A9P6QBC9-F1
#
_entry.id   AF-A0A9P6QBC9-F1
#
_cell.length_a   1.000
_cell.length_b   1.000
_cell.length_c   1.000
_cell.angle_alpha   90.00
_cell.angle_beta   90.00
_cell.angle_gamma   90.00
#
_symmetry.space_group_name_H-M   'P 1'
#
loop_
_entity.id
_entity.type
_entity.pdbx_description
1 polymer ?
#
loop_
_entity_poly.entity_id
_entity_poly.type
_entity_poly.pdbx_seq_one_letter_code
_entity_poly.pdbx_strand_id
1 'polypeptide(L)'
;MNDSGKSVAKLVQEYGITDIKRQVLVISDDINTLQGSLTIQDGGDLKSLAGQKGQESIATELKTTQFIRFRLGVGKPASGSAVTIPQWVLGPFSTEKREMDLFAYLMGHTTQALFMLIQTNDLAACRKKFAKSSKMPKPSELVPTTTLESPIRIEGM
;
A
#
# COMPACT_ATOMS: atom_id res chain seq x y z
N MET A 1 1.85 9.78 -11.11
CA MET A 1 1.36 9.67 -9.71
C MET A 1 0.58 10.91 -9.25
N ASN A 2 1.02 12.13 -9.58
CA ASN A 2 0.46 13.36 -8.99
C ASN A 2 -0.97 13.73 -9.47
N ASP A 3 -1.48 13.07 -10.51
CA ASP A 3 -2.81 13.28 -11.09
C ASP A 3 -3.79 12.12 -10.78
N SER A 4 -3.44 11.20 -9.88
CA SER A 4 -4.29 10.05 -9.55
C SER A 4 -5.71 10.45 -9.13
N GLY A 5 -5.87 11.58 -8.44
CA GLY A 5 -7.16 12.07 -7.99
C GLY A 5 -8.14 12.35 -9.13
N LYS A 6 -7.68 12.84 -10.28
CA LYS A 6 -8.55 13.13 -11.44
C LYS A 6 -9.26 11.88 -11.94
N SER A 7 -8.53 10.76 -11.99
CA SER A 7 -9.07 9.47 -12.41
C SER A 7 -10.02 8.91 -11.36
N VAL A 8 -9.64 8.97 -10.08
CA VAL A 8 -10.47 8.46 -8.97
C VAL A 8 -11.78 9.25 -8.86
N ALA A 9 -11.73 10.58 -8.93
CA ALA A 9 -12.92 11.42 -8.86
C ALA A 9 -13.89 11.15 -10.01
N LYS A 10 -13.37 10.95 -11.23
CA LYS A 10 -14.20 10.55 -12.38
C LYS A 10 -14.91 9.22 -12.12
N LEU A 11 -14.20 8.20 -11.63
CA LEU A 11 -14.81 6.90 -11.31
C LEU A 11 -15.84 7.01 -10.19
N VAL A 12 -15.55 7.76 -9.12
CA VAL A 12 -16.50 8.01 -8.02
C VAL A 12 -17.80 8.62 -8.52
N GLN A 13 -17.70 9.61 -9.42
CA GLN A 13 -18.87 10.23 -10.05
C GLN A 13 -19.62 9.27 -10.97
N GLU A 14 -18.90 8.57 -11.86
CA GLU A 14 -19.48 7.68 -12.88
C GLU A 14 -20.22 6.50 -12.27
N TYR A 15 -19.69 5.91 -11.19
CA TYR A 15 -20.31 4.80 -10.47
C TYR A 15 -21.25 5.23 -9.34
N GLY A 16 -21.45 6.54 -9.12
CA GLY A 16 -22.34 7.05 -8.09
C GLY A 16 -21.92 6.67 -6.66
N ILE A 17 -20.61 6.60 -6.39
CA ILE A 17 -20.07 6.25 -5.08
C ILE A 17 -20.31 7.40 -4.10
N THR A 18 -21.22 7.21 -3.14
CA THR A 18 -21.58 8.23 -2.15
C THR A 18 -20.83 8.06 -0.83
N ASP A 19 -20.60 6.82 -0.40
CA ASP A 19 -19.86 6.51 0.84
C ASP A 19 -18.37 6.30 0.54
N ILE A 20 -17.67 7.40 0.22
CA ILE A 20 -16.22 7.39 -0.06
C ILE A 20 -15.44 6.72 1.08
N LYS A 21 -15.88 6.92 2.32
CA LYS A 21 -15.19 6.38 3.49
C LYS A 21 -15.14 4.85 3.50
N ARG A 22 -16.22 4.19 3.08
CA ARG A 22 -16.29 2.72 3.08
C ARG A 22 -16.00 2.08 1.73
N GLN A 23 -16.22 2.80 0.63
CA GLN A 23 -16.19 2.23 -0.71
C GLN A 23 -14.93 2.58 -1.51
N VAL A 24 -14.15 3.58 -1.08
CA VAL A 24 -12.88 3.93 -1.73
C VAL A 24 -11.72 3.43 -0.89
N LEU A 25 -10.97 2.48 -1.46
CA LEU A 25 -9.75 1.93 -0.89
C LEU A 25 -8.58 2.35 -1.78
N VAL A 26 -7.57 3.00 -1.19
CA VAL A 26 -6.35 3.39 -1.89
C VAL A 26 -5.20 2.51 -1.43
N ILE A 27 -4.60 1.79 -2.38
CA ILE A 27 -3.42 0.94 -2.16
C ILE A 27 -2.21 1.65 -2.74
N SER A 28 -1.17 1.86 -1.95
CA SER A 28 0.03 2.61 -2.38
C SER A 28 1.26 2.20 -1.60
N ASP A 29 2.43 2.34 -2.21
CA ASP A 29 3.72 2.24 -1.56
C ASP A 29 3.90 3.30 -0.47
N ASP A 30 4.65 2.96 0.56
CA ASP A 30 4.85 3.82 1.71
C ASP A 30 6.22 3.64 2.37
N ILE A 31 6.98 4.73 2.42
CA ILE A 31 8.33 4.75 2.99
C ILE A 31 8.34 4.80 4.53
N ASN A 32 7.20 5.15 5.14
CA ASN A 32 7.05 5.27 6.58
C ASN A 32 6.55 3.96 7.22
N THR A 33 6.03 3.04 6.40
CA THR A 33 5.65 1.70 6.80
C THR A 33 6.86 0.80 6.67
N LEU A 34 7.08 -0.06 7.67
CA LEU A 34 8.19 -1.00 7.70
C LEU A 34 8.19 -1.87 6.42
N GLN A 35 9.37 -2.11 5.84
CA GLN A 35 9.46 -2.88 4.60
C GLN A 35 8.83 -4.28 4.73
N GLY A 36 8.08 -4.72 3.73
CA GLY A 36 7.36 -6.00 3.76
C GLY A 36 6.18 -6.05 4.73
N SER A 37 5.81 -4.91 5.31
CA SER A 37 4.67 -4.76 6.23
C SER A 37 3.52 -3.99 5.58
N LEU A 38 2.30 -4.27 6.05
CA LEU A 38 1.09 -3.56 5.64
C LEU A 38 0.60 -2.70 6.80
N THR A 39 0.35 -1.42 6.54
CA THR A 39 -0.45 -0.57 7.44
C THR A 39 -1.79 -0.29 6.78
N ILE A 40 -2.89 -0.41 7.55
CA ILE A 40 -4.23 -0.03 7.08
C ILE A 40 -4.74 1.12 7.94
N GLN A 41 -5.09 2.23 7.29
CA GLN A 41 -5.62 3.44 7.93
C GLN A 41 -7.06 3.69 7.46
N ASP A 42 -7.94 4.00 8.41
CA ASP A 42 -9.30 4.47 8.16
C ASP A 42 -9.29 6.00 8.19
N GLY A 43 -9.29 6.63 7.02
CA GLY A 43 -9.14 8.07 6.88
C GLY A 43 -7.82 8.61 7.43
N GLY A 44 -7.84 9.84 7.92
CA GLY A 44 -6.71 10.53 8.53
C GLY A 44 -6.79 12.05 8.36
N ASP A 45 -5.76 12.77 8.80
CA ASP A 45 -5.63 14.21 8.58
C ASP A 45 -4.71 14.51 7.37
N LEU A 46 -4.61 15.77 6.98
CA LEU A 46 -3.72 16.19 5.90
C LEU A 46 -2.25 15.86 6.17
N LYS A 47 -1.83 15.87 7.45
CA LYS A 47 -0.45 15.51 7.83
C LYS A 47 -0.15 14.06 7.49
N SER A 48 -1.12 13.16 7.66
CA SER A 48 -0.98 11.74 7.32
C SER A 48 -0.88 11.46 5.81
N LEU A 49 -1.14 12.46 4.96
CA LEU A 49 -1.02 12.39 3.49
C LEU A 49 0.27 13.07 3.00
N ALA A 50 0.92 13.88 3.83
CA ALA A 50 2.03 14.72 3.42
C ALA A 50 3.19 13.90 2.84
N GLY A 51 3.58 14.25 1.61
CA GLY A 51 4.64 13.57 0.86
C GLY A 51 4.15 12.40 -0.01
N GLN A 52 2.90 11.96 0.16
CA GLN A 52 2.28 10.91 -0.66
C GLN A 52 1.47 11.54 -1.80
N LYS A 53 2.16 12.00 -2.85
CA LYS A 53 1.58 12.85 -3.92
C LYS A 53 0.31 12.28 -4.57
N GLY A 54 0.24 10.96 -4.74
CA GLY A 54 -0.96 10.30 -5.26
C GLY A 54 -2.15 10.39 -4.30
N GLN A 55 -1.92 10.17 -3.00
CA GLN A 55 -2.98 10.29 -1.99
C GLN A 55 -3.39 11.75 -1.76
N GLU A 56 -2.44 12.69 -1.80
CA GLU A 56 -2.71 14.14 -1.78
C GLU A 56 -3.63 14.53 -2.94
N SER A 57 -3.30 14.10 -4.15
CA SER A 57 -4.12 14.31 -5.36
C SER A 57 -5.55 13.78 -5.19
N ILE A 58 -5.70 12.55 -4.70
CA ILE A 58 -7.01 11.93 -4.43
C ILE A 58 -7.80 12.74 -3.39
N ALA A 59 -7.16 13.14 -2.29
CA ALA A 59 -7.83 13.91 -1.25
C ALA A 59 -8.29 15.29 -1.74
N THR A 60 -7.50 15.94 -2.60
CA THR A 60 -7.86 17.22 -3.22
C THR A 60 -9.09 17.08 -4.12
N GLU A 61 -9.09 16.10 -5.03
CA GLU A 61 -10.16 15.92 -6.01
C GLU A 61 -11.45 15.41 -5.37
N LEU A 62 -11.35 14.53 -4.38
CA LEU A 62 -12.51 14.05 -3.61
C LEU A 62 -12.95 15.01 -2.49
N LYS A 63 -12.18 16.07 -2.21
CA LYS A 63 -12.40 17.04 -1.12
C LYS A 63 -12.53 16.38 0.26
N THR A 64 -11.86 15.26 0.48
CA THR A 64 -11.90 14.51 1.75
C THR A 64 -10.66 13.66 1.93
N THR A 65 -10.25 13.47 3.18
CA THR A 65 -9.16 12.56 3.58
C THR A 65 -9.68 11.24 4.13
N GLN A 66 -11.00 11.03 4.11
CA GLN A 66 -11.67 9.99 4.89
C GLN A 66 -11.78 8.63 4.19
N PHE A 67 -11.01 8.37 3.12
CA PHE A 67 -10.98 7.06 2.45
C PHE A 67 -10.02 6.07 3.15
N ILE A 68 -10.25 4.77 2.98
CA ILE A 68 -9.41 3.72 3.55
C ILE A 68 -8.10 3.63 2.76
N ARG A 69 -6.98 3.45 3.46
CA ARG A 69 -5.65 3.40 2.85
C ARG A 69 -4.90 2.15 3.27
N PHE A 70 -4.46 1.38 2.29
CA PHE A 70 -3.54 0.25 2.42
C PHE A 70 -2.15 0.73 2.02
N ARG A 71 -1.28 0.90 3.01
CA ARG A 71 0.07 1.44 2.86
C ARG A 71 1.06 0.30 2.89
N LEU A 72 1.66 0.04 1.74
CA LEU A 72 2.59 -1.06 1.51
C LEU A 72 3.99 -0.58 1.84
N GLY A 73 4.59 -1.11 2.89
CA GLY A 73 5.93 -0.74 3.29
C GLY A 73 6.99 -1.14 2.26
N VAL A 74 7.57 -0.15 1.60
CA VAL A 74 8.68 -0.31 0.64
C VAL A 74 10.04 0.02 1.26
N GLY A 75 10.06 0.39 2.54
CA GLY A 75 11.28 0.85 3.21
C GLY A 75 11.70 2.24 2.76
N LYS A 76 12.87 2.67 3.24
CA LYS A 76 13.43 3.99 2.93
C LYS A 76 14.96 3.92 2.87
N PRO A 77 15.63 4.88 2.21
CA PRO A 77 17.07 4.96 2.23
C PRO A 77 17.64 4.94 3.65
N ALA A 78 18.80 4.29 3.82
CA ALA A 78 19.52 4.31 5.08
C ALA A 78 19.85 5.76 5.48
N SER A 79 19.90 6.04 6.78
CA SER A 79 20.29 7.35 7.28
C SER A 79 21.69 7.72 6.77
N GLY A 80 21.83 8.93 6.21
CA GLY A 80 23.08 9.39 5.59
C GLY A 80 23.33 8.89 4.16
N SER A 81 22.40 8.13 3.57
CA SER A 81 22.48 7.77 2.15
C SER A 81 22.35 9.00 1.26
N ALA A 82 23.11 9.04 0.17
CA ALA A 82 22.96 10.05 -0.89
C ALA A 82 21.69 9.85 -1.74
N VAL A 83 21.03 8.69 -1.61
CA VAL A 83 19.79 8.39 -2.35
C VAL A 83 18.63 9.18 -1.76
N THR A 84 18.05 10.05 -2.58
CA THR A 84 16.86 10.84 -2.20
C THR A 84 15.59 9.97 -2.20
N ILE A 85 14.53 10.43 -1.51
CA ILE A 85 13.24 9.71 -1.52
C ILE A 85 12.67 9.52 -2.94
N PRO A 86 12.66 10.53 -3.84
CA PRO A 86 12.22 10.31 -5.21
C PRO A 86 13.06 9.26 -5.96
N GLN A 87 14.39 9.26 -5.78
CA GLN A 87 15.26 8.26 -6.39
C GLN A 87 15.01 6.85 -5.82
N TRP A 88 14.67 6.75 -4.54
CA TRP A 88 14.33 5.48 -3.89
C TRP A 88 13.06 4.86 -4.47
N VAL A 89 11.96 5.62 -4.51
CA VAL A 89 10.65 5.10 -4.95
C VAL A 89 10.58 4.87 -6.47
N LEU A 90 11.45 5.53 -7.24
CA LEU A 90 11.60 5.32 -8.68
C LEU A 90 12.71 4.31 -9.03
N GLY A 91 13.49 3.89 -8.03
CA GLY A 91 14.61 2.99 -8.20
C GLY A 91 14.18 1.53 -8.38
N PRO A 92 15.02 0.68 -8.99
CA PRO A 92 14.77 -0.75 -9.05
C PRO A 92 14.89 -1.39 -7.66
N PHE A 93 14.23 -2.53 -7.46
CA PHE A 93 14.42 -3.35 -6.28
C PHE A 93 15.87 -3.86 -6.17
N SER A 94 16.44 -3.77 -4.98
CA SER A 94 17.75 -4.33 -4.66
C SER A 94 17.70 -5.86 -4.62
N THR A 95 18.61 -6.50 -5.36
CA THR A 95 18.83 -7.95 -5.35
C THR A 95 19.46 -8.44 -4.06
N GLU A 96 20.30 -7.63 -3.41
CA GLU A 96 21.06 -7.99 -2.21
C GLU A 96 20.20 -7.98 -0.94
N LYS A 97 19.13 -7.19 -0.91
CA LYS A 97 18.29 -6.98 0.28
C LYS A 97 16.95 -7.71 0.23
N ARG A 98 16.78 -8.64 -0.72
CA ARG A 98 15.54 -9.38 -0.94
C ARG A 98 14.30 -8.48 -1.08
N GLU A 99 14.46 -7.28 -1.63
CA GLU A 99 13.36 -6.30 -1.68
C GLU A 99 12.21 -6.81 -2.54
N MET A 100 12.53 -7.54 -3.62
CA MET A 100 11.55 -8.20 -4.47
C MET A 100 10.77 -9.27 -3.71
N ASP A 101 11.44 -10.15 -2.96
CA ASP A 101 10.78 -11.20 -2.17
C ASP A 101 9.85 -10.59 -1.10
N LEU A 102 10.32 -9.54 -0.41
CA LEU A 102 9.53 -8.82 0.59
C LEU A 102 8.30 -8.17 -0.04
N PHE A 103 8.46 -7.56 -1.22
CA PHE A 103 7.37 -6.93 -1.93
C PHE A 103 6.36 -7.96 -2.47
N ALA A 104 6.82 -9.08 -3.01
CA ALA A 104 5.98 -10.18 -3.47
C ALA A 104 5.16 -10.80 -2.32
N TYR A 105 5.79 -11.05 -1.17
CA TYR A 105 5.11 -11.46 0.06
C TYR A 105 4.03 -10.44 0.45
N LEU A 106 4.39 -9.15 0.47
CA LEU A 106 3.48 -8.07 0.84
C LEU A 106 2.29 -7.96 -0.12
N MET A 107 2.50 -8.19 -1.42
CA MET A 107 1.43 -8.22 -2.43
C MET A 107 0.44 -9.36 -2.16
N GLY A 108 0.95 -10.57 -1.89
CA GLY A 108 0.11 -11.71 -1.50
C GLY A 108 -0.68 -11.45 -0.21
N HIS A 109 0.00 -10.95 0.81
CA HIS A 109 -0.61 -10.61 2.11
C HIS A 109 -1.67 -9.50 1.99
N THR A 110 -1.42 -8.48 1.16
CA THR A 110 -2.37 -7.40 0.86
C THR A 110 -3.59 -7.93 0.11
N THR A 111 -3.39 -8.84 -0.85
CA THR A 111 -4.48 -9.49 -1.59
C THR A 111 -5.40 -10.26 -0.66
N GLN A 112 -4.85 -11.05 0.27
CA GLN A 112 -5.64 -11.77 1.29
C GLN A 112 -6.41 -10.80 2.20
N ALA A 113 -5.80 -9.67 2.57
CA ALA A 113 -6.45 -8.64 3.38
C ALA A 113 -7.65 -8.01 2.66
N LEU A 114 -7.51 -7.71 1.37
CA LEU A 114 -8.58 -7.16 0.54
C LEU A 114 -9.73 -8.18 0.38
N PHE A 115 -9.42 -9.44 0.08
CA PHE A 115 -10.45 -10.49 -0.01
C PHE A 115 -11.22 -10.65 1.30
N MET A 116 -10.53 -10.70 2.44
CA MET A 116 -11.20 -10.78 3.74
C MET A 116 -12.09 -9.55 3.97
N LEU A 117 -11.59 -8.34 3.72
CA LEU A 117 -12.35 -7.12 3.95
C LEU A 117 -13.62 -7.06 3.09
N ILE A 118 -13.53 -7.43 1.81
CA ILE A 118 -14.69 -7.46 0.91
C ILE A 118 -15.73 -8.49 1.38
N GLN A 119 -15.29 -9.66 1.84
CA GLN A 119 -16.19 -10.72 2.29
C GLN A 119 -16.88 -10.42 3.62
N THR A 120 -16.16 -9.84 4.58
CA THR A 120 -16.67 -9.66 5.95
C THR A 120 -17.19 -8.25 6.22
N ASN A 121 -16.77 -7.27 5.42
CA ASN A 121 -16.97 -5.85 5.67
C ASN A 121 -16.48 -5.39 7.07
N ASP A 122 -15.53 -6.13 7.67
CA ASP A 122 -14.99 -5.86 9.00
C ASP A 122 -13.55 -5.34 8.91
N LEU A 123 -13.44 -4.01 8.84
CA LEU A 123 -12.14 -3.32 8.80
C LEU A 123 -11.32 -3.54 10.08
N ALA A 124 -11.96 -3.66 11.24
CA ALA A 124 -11.25 -3.84 12.50
C ALA A 124 -10.60 -5.21 12.58
N ALA A 125 -11.32 -6.27 12.20
CA ALA A 125 -10.78 -7.63 12.11
C ALA A 125 -9.69 -7.73 11.04
N CYS A 126 -9.89 -7.11 9.87
CA CYS A 126 -8.88 -7.07 8.81
C CYS A 126 -7.59 -6.41 9.31
N ARG A 127 -7.69 -5.24 9.97
CA ARG A 127 -6.54 -4.56 10.59
C ARG A 127 -5.84 -5.43 11.61
N LYS A 128 -6.59 -6.04 12.54
CA LYS A 128 -6.04 -6.90 13.59
C LYS A 128 -5.25 -8.08 13.00
N LYS A 129 -5.70 -8.65 11.88
CA LYS A 129 -5.07 -9.81 11.25
C LYS A 129 -3.87 -9.43 10.38
N PHE A 130 -3.99 -8.37 9.58
CA PHE A 130 -3.05 -8.09 8.50
C PHE A 130 -2.13 -6.88 8.75
N ALA A 131 -2.57 -5.86 9.50
CA ALA A 131 -1.86 -4.59 9.62
C ALA A 131 -0.74 -4.63 10.68
N LYS A 132 0.31 -5.41 10.41
CA LYS A 132 1.52 -5.49 11.25
C LYS A 132 2.44 -4.34 10.87
N SER A 133 2.91 -3.52 11.82
CA SER A 133 3.84 -2.40 11.54
C SER A 133 5.22 -2.55 12.20
N SER A 134 5.41 -3.54 13.07
CA SER A 134 6.57 -3.60 13.98
C SER A 134 7.58 -4.70 13.68
N LYS A 135 7.26 -5.65 12.79
CA LYS A 135 8.14 -6.78 12.48
C LYS A 135 8.10 -7.12 11.00
N MET A 136 9.28 -7.28 10.41
CA MET A 136 9.42 -7.83 9.06
C MET A 136 8.98 -9.30 9.02
N PRO A 137 8.48 -9.79 7.87
CA PRO A 137 8.26 -11.22 7.68
C PRO A 137 9.58 -12.00 7.86
N LYS A 138 9.47 -13.20 8.41
CA LYS A 138 10.64 -14.07 8.63
C LYS A 138 11.18 -14.55 7.28
N PRO A 139 12.49 -14.83 7.17
CA PRO A 139 13.06 -15.39 5.95
C PRO A 139 12.38 -16.67 5.45
N SER A 140 11.82 -17.48 6.35
CA SER A 140 11.06 -18.70 6.04
C SER A 140 9.69 -18.45 5.39
N GLU A 141 9.16 -17.22 5.50
CA GLU A 141 7.88 -16.81 4.89
C GLU A 141 8.09 -16.23 3.48
N LEU A 142 9.35 -16.09 3.03
CA LEU A 142 9.71 -15.40 1.80
C LEU A 142 10.18 -16.38 0.72
N VAL A 143 9.54 -16.32 -0.44
CA VAL A 143 9.93 -17.08 -1.64
C VAL A 143 10.85 -16.21 -2.50
N PRO A 144 12.02 -16.72 -2.94
CA PRO A 144 12.87 -16.04 -3.91
C PRO A 144 12.08 -15.66 -5.17
N THR A 145 12.02 -14.36 -5.46
CA THR A 145 11.19 -13.82 -6.53
C THR A 145 12.06 -13.00 -7.48
N THR A 146 12.06 -13.39 -8.76
CA THR A 146 12.83 -12.70 -9.81
C THR A 146 11.98 -11.79 -10.69
N THR A 147 10.65 -11.93 -10.62
CA THR A 147 9.70 -11.12 -11.38
C THR A 147 8.37 -10.97 -10.63
N LEU A 148 7.70 -9.84 -10.84
CA LEU A 148 6.33 -9.60 -10.38
C LEU A 148 5.30 -9.85 -11.50
N GLU A 149 5.71 -10.46 -12.60
CA GLU A 149 4.81 -10.80 -13.71
C GLU A 149 3.73 -11.78 -13.26
N SER A 150 2.49 -11.44 -13.64
CA SER A 150 1.31 -12.24 -13.35
C SER A 150 1.31 -13.54 -14.18
N PRO A 151 0.89 -14.68 -13.62
CA PRO A 151 0.49 -14.87 -12.23
C PRO A 151 1.72 -14.88 -11.31
N ILE A 152 1.70 -14.03 -10.28
CA ILE A 152 2.65 -14.15 -9.17
C ILE A 152 2.38 -15.54 -8.57
N ARG A 153 3.30 -16.48 -8.78
CA ARG A 153 3.18 -17.83 -8.21
C ARG A 153 3.34 -17.72 -6.70
N ILE A 154 2.22 -17.61 -5.99
CA ILE A 154 2.16 -17.81 -4.56
C ILE A 154 1.96 -19.32 -4.38
N GLU A 155 3.00 -20.06 -3.98
CA GLU A 155 2.84 -21.49 -3.68
C GLU A 155 1.78 -21.66 -2.58
N GLY A 156 0.73 -22.45 -2.88
CA GLY A 156 -0.36 -22.73 -1.94
C GLY A 156 -1.65 -21.91 -2.12
N MET A 157 -1.79 -21.17 -3.22
CA MET A 157 -3.09 -20.63 -3.68
C MET A 157 -3.63 -21.39 -4.88
#